data_AF-W9NVI4-F1
#
_entry.id   AF-W9NVI4-F1
#
_cell.length_a   1.000
_cell.length_b   1.000
_cell.length_c   1.000
_cell.angle_alpha   90.00
_cell.angle_beta   90.00
_cell.angle_gamma   90.00
#
_symmetry.space_group_name_H-M   'P 1'
#
loop_
_entity.id
_entity.type
_entity.pdbx_description
1 polymer ?
#
loop_
_entity_poly.entity_id
_entity_poly.type
_entity_poly.pdbx_seq_one_letter_code
_entity_poly.pdbx_strand_id
1 'polypeptide(L)'
;MTKVAQSLPEAPSVGTDTSVSDESESPPPVLLIAVMGVTGSGKSNFLRLLTGRDDEDGPQVGHSLGSCTQKTEAYECLIQGQQFVFFDTPGFDDTYRGDADILADVAQALSSSYMNNVKLSGIIYLHRIKDERMTNAIMRNLTMFRNLCGDGAFENVILATTFWDELQDESKGAAREHELISTPEWWGYMSNKGSRIRRFQNTRESALEIVNELVDLPAVTLQIQEEIVEQGLGVDQTTAGEALNEELNKLREQHQTQLNSIREEKEQAIKDRDVQLEKMLDKLEQEKQQFMRRLESEQAALHADRREQQRRMEQAFNDQLVRLERERKAREAKIQDLETRLSTERADANERFQAAMAESNRMVSALKLEMEQAREEDRAEYDETIRKIEERQRGAVDEAGRWRGEVERLNRQIRDASTAQVAAHGVEKRRMEARIRELEQTRNTSNTNFWDVVGNISNFATGILLHLL
;
A
#
# COMPACT_ATOMS: atom_id res chain seq x y z
N MET A 1 -39.47 -12.30 74.12
CA MET A 1 -38.44 -11.25 74.12
C MET A 1 -37.17 -11.89 73.58
N THR A 2 -36.92 -11.67 72.30
CA THR A 2 -35.99 -12.43 71.46
C THR A 2 -35.00 -11.41 70.90
N LYS A 3 -33.70 -11.57 71.17
CA LYS A 3 -32.63 -10.82 70.50
C LYS A 3 -31.44 -11.76 70.31
N VAL A 4 -31.26 -12.23 69.08
CA VAL A 4 -30.01 -12.79 68.58
C VAL A 4 -29.70 -12.06 67.27
N ALA A 5 -28.42 -11.69 67.15
CA ALA A 5 -27.71 -10.93 66.13
C ALA A 5 -28.32 -10.79 64.72
N GLN A 6 -28.34 -9.55 64.22
CA GLN A 6 -28.51 -9.20 62.81
C GLN A 6 -27.19 -8.70 62.22
N SER A 7 -26.73 -9.45 61.21
CA SER A 7 -26.00 -9.12 59.98
C SER A 7 -25.41 -7.71 59.78
N LEU A 8 -24.11 -7.66 59.51
CA LEU A 8 -23.44 -6.67 58.65
C LEU A 8 -23.54 -7.12 57.17
N PRO A 9 -23.79 -6.23 56.21
CA PRO A 9 -23.44 -6.45 54.82
C PRO A 9 -22.28 -5.57 54.33
N GLU A 10 -21.42 -6.27 53.60
CA GLU A 10 -20.25 -5.96 52.78
C GLU A 10 -20.16 -4.60 52.08
N ALA A 11 -18.91 -4.10 52.03
CA ALA A 11 -18.47 -3.01 51.15
C ALA A 11 -18.40 -3.48 49.68
N PRO A 12 -18.67 -2.59 48.69
CA PRO A 12 -18.65 -2.96 47.29
C PRO A 12 -17.22 -3.24 46.81
N SER A 13 -17.00 -4.45 46.31
CA SER A 13 -15.81 -4.86 45.56
C SER A 13 -15.81 -4.19 44.18
N VAL A 14 -14.90 -3.22 44.00
CA VAL A 14 -14.61 -2.69 42.68
C VAL A 14 -13.76 -3.72 41.94
N GLY A 15 -14.40 -4.39 40.98
CA GLY A 15 -13.78 -5.38 40.11
C GLY A 15 -12.58 -4.82 39.38
N THR A 16 -11.45 -5.49 39.54
CA THR A 16 -10.29 -5.39 38.66
C THR A 16 -10.48 -6.43 37.57
N ASP A 17 -11.27 -6.08 36.56
CA ASP A 17 -11.37 -6.88 35.34
C ASP A 17 -11.20 -5.94 34.14
N THR A 18 -9.98 -5.87 33.66
CA THR A 18 -9.64 -5.44 32.29
C THR A 18 -8.27 -6.02 31.97
N SER A 19 -8.21 -7.35 31.90
CA SER A 19 -7.22 -8.01 31.06
C SER A 19 -7.58 -7.70 29.60
N VAL A 20 -7.15 -6.54 29.11
CA VAL A 20 -7.01 -6.35 27.67
C VAL A 20 -5.78 -7.16 27.29
N SER A 21 -6.03 -8.37 26.80
CA SER A 21 -5.05 -9.15 26.06
C SER A 21 -4.59 -8.32 24.88
N ASP A 22 -3.39 -7.76 25.00
CA ASP A 22 -2.57 -7.32 23.86
C ASP A 22 -2.25 -8.60 23.07
N GLU A 23 -3.18 -9.02 22.22
CA GLU A 23 -2.83 -9.91 21.12
C GLU A 23 -1.88 -9.11 20.23
N SER A 24 -0.60 -9.44 20.33
CA SER A 24 0.42 -8.98 19.38
C SER A 24 0.07 -9.56 18.01
N GLU A 25 -0.84 -8.89 17.32
CA GLU A 25 -1.23 -9.22 15.95
C GLU A 25 0.03 -9.07 15.10
N SER A 26 0.50 -10.19 14.54
CA SER A 26 1.64 -10.16 13.63
C SER A 26 1.32 -9.16 12.51
N PRO A 27 2.23 -8.23 12.18
CA PRO A 27 1.96 -7.22 11.16
C PRO A 27 1.51 -7.88 9.85
N PRO A 28 0.51 -7.29 9.16
CA PRO A 28 -0.09 -7.90 7.98
C PRO A 28 0.97 -8.22 6.90
N PRO A 29 0.79 -9.34 6.16
CA PRO A 29 1.75 -9.79 5.16
C PRO A 29 1.86 -8.77 4.02
N VAL A 30 3.05 -8.53 3.47
CA VAL A 30 3.21 -7.61 2.32
C VAL A 30 2.52 -8.19 1.08
N LEU A 31 1.67 -7.39 0.43
CA LEU A 31 0.96 -7.80 -0.77
C LEU A 31 1.68 -7.31 -2.02
N LEU A 32 1.88 -8.22 -2.97
CA LEU A 32 2.59 -7.96 -4.21
C LEU A 32 1.60 -7.91 -5.38
N ILE A 33 1.56 -6.79 -6.09
CA ILE A 33 0.61 -6.59 -7.20
C ILE A 33 1.37 -6.23 -8.47
N ALA A 34 1.14 -6.96 -9.55
CA ALA A 34 1.65 -6.58 -10.87
C ALA A 34 0.62 -5.72 -11.60
N VAL A 35 1.06 -4.60 -12.21
CA VAL A 35 0.21 -3.78 -13.08
C VAL A 35 0.65 -3.98 -14.52
N MET A 36 -0.26 -4.48 -15.35
CA MET A 36 -0.02 -4.87 -16.74
C MET A 36 -1.00 -4.22 -17.71
N GLY A 37 -0.70 -4.29 -19.00
CA GLY A 37 -1.53 -3.77 -20.07
C GLY A 37 -0.72 -3.07 -21.16
N VAL A 38 -1.38 -2.73 -22.27
CA VAL A 38 -0.72 -2.14 -23.44
C VAL A 38 -0.08 -0.78 -23.16
N THR A 39 0.84 -0.35 -24.01
CA THR A 39 1.45 0.99 -23.92
C THR A 39 0.40 2.09 -24.01
N GLY A 40 0.49 3.04 -23.06
CA GLY A 40 -0.48 4.13 -22.94
C GLY A 40 -1.82 3.75 -22.30
N SER A 41 -1.98 2.54 -21.73
CA SER A 41 -3.20 2.14 -21.02
C SER A 41 -3.43 2.84 -19.66
N GLY A 42 -2.51 3.72 -19.25
CA GLY A 42 -2.64 4.48 -18.00
C GLY A 42 -1.99 3.85 -16.77
N LYS A 43 -1.16 2.80 -16.92
CA LYS A 43 -0.47 2.11 -15.80
C LYS A 43 0.25 3.06 -14.84
N SER A 44 1.18 3.87 -15.35
CA SER A 44 1.94 4.80 -14.51
C SER A 44 1.06 5.88 -13.89
N ASN A 45 -0.03 6.30 -14.56
CA ASN A 45 -1.00 7.24 -13.97
C ASN A 45 -1.83 6.59 -12.85
N PHE A 46 -2.26 5.34 -13.04
CA PHE A 46 -2.92 4.54 -12.01
C PHE A 46 -2.03 4.41 -10.76
N LEU A 47 -0.76 4.04 -10.95
CA LEU A 47 0.21 3.93 -9.87
C LEU A 47 0.51 5.26 -9.20
N ARG A 48 0.62 6.35 -9.97
CA ARG A 48 0.81 7.71 -9.42
C ARG A 48 -0.35 8.10 -8.51
N LEU A 49 -1.59 7.95 -8.98
CA LEU A 49 -2.78 8.29 -8.19
C LEU A 49 -2.91 7.41 -6.94
N LEU A 50 -2.56 6.13 -7.06
CA LEU A 50 -2.59 5.19 -5.95
C LEU A 50 -1.54 5.52 -4.88
N THR A 51 -0.29 5.76 -5.30
CA THR A 51 0.85 6.02 -4.40
C THR A 51 0.86 7.43 -3.83
N GLY A 52 0.17 8.38 -4.47
CA GLY A 52 0.16 9.79 -4.07
C GLY A 52 1.53 10.48 -4.19
N ARG A 53 2.43 9.92 -5.02
CA ARG A 53 3.79 10.45 -5.26
C ARG A 53 3.81 11.29 -6.53
N ASP A 54 3.77 12.61 -6.37
CA ASP A 54 3.91 13.61 -7.45
C ASP A 54 5.36 14.17 -7.54
N ASP A 55 6.31 13.59 -6.82
CA ASP A 55 7.72 13.99 -6.77
C ASP A 55 8.62 13.20 -7.74
N GLU A 56 9.90 13.60 -7.89
CA GLU A 56 10.85 12.96 -8.84
C GLU A 56 11.10 11.47 -8.59
N ASP A 57 10.77 10.98 -7.39
CA ASP A 57 10.85 9.57 -6.95
C ASP A 57 9.50 8.80 -7.10
N GLY A 58 8.47 9.43 -7.69
CA GLY A 58 7.18 8.82 -8.01
C GLY A 58 7.12 8.21 -9.41
N PRO A 59 6.06 7.43 -9.75
CA PRO A 59 5.90 6.88 -11.09
C PRO A 59 5.87 8.00 -12.14
N GLN A 60 6.86 8.04 -13.03
CA GLN A 60 6.99 9.12 -14.00
C GLN A 60 5.92 9.00 -15.08
N VAL A 61 4.91 9.87 -15.03
CA VAL A 61 3.88 9.98 -16.07
C VAL A 61 4.41 10.84 -17.20
N GLY A 62 4.96 10.19 -18.23
CA GLY A 62 5.35 10.86 -19.47
C GLY A 62 4.16 11.24 -20.32
N HIS A 63 3.95 12.54 -20.54
CA HIS A 63 3.06 13.05 -21.60
C HIS A 63 3.72 13.03 -23.00
N SER A 64 4.87 12.35 -23.14
CA SER A 64 5.62 12.26 -24.39
C SER A 64 5.34 10.94 -25.10
N LEU A 65 5.34 10.95 -26.44
CA LEU A 65 5.17 9.78 -27.31
C LEU A 65 6.26 8.69 -27.15
N GLY A 66 7.25 8.91 -26.27
CA GLY A 66 8.23 7.91 -25.86
C GLY A 66 7.80 7.28 -24.53
N SER A 67 7.54 5.98 -24.55
CA SER A 67 7.33 5.10 -23.40
C SER A 67 8.25 5.46 -22.23
N CYS A 68 7.69 5.91 -21.11
CA CYS A 68 8.46 6.38 -19.95
C CYS A 68 8.92 5.26 -18.99
N THR A 69 8.44 4.03 -19.19
CA THR A 69 8.87 2.86 -18.39
C THR A 69 9.70 1.91 -19.24
N GLN A 70 11.02 2.12 -19.25
CA GLN A 70 11.96 1.24 -19.97
C GLN A 70 12.39 0.01 -19.14
N LYS A 71 12.09 -0.03 -17.84
CA LYS A 71 12.41 -1.13 -16.92
C LYS A 71 11.26 -1.37 -15.95
N THR A 72 11.12 -2.61 -15.48
CA THR A 72 10.18 -2.95 -14.40
C THR A 72 10.61 -2.24 -13.11
N GLU A 73 9.74 -1.41 -12.55
CA GLU A 73 9.99 -0.66 -11.32
C GLU A 73 8.99 -1.09 -10.24
N ALA A 74 9.43 -1.08 -8.97
CA ALA A 74 8.57 -1.41 -7.84
C ALA A 74 8.26 -0.18 -7.00
N TYR A 75 6.98 0.02 -6.69
CA TYR A 75 6.48 1.15 -5.91
C TYR A 75 5.81 0.67 -4.63
N GLU A 76 6.19 1.27 -3.50
CA GLU A 76 5.60 0.95 -2.20
C GLU A 76 4.45 1.90 -1.84
N CYS A 77 3.38 1.33 -1.30
CA CYS A 77 2.28 2.07 -0.72
C CYS A 77 1.74 1.37 0.52
N LEU A 78 1.39 2.13 1.56
CA LEU A 78 0.58 1.63 2.67
C LEU A 78 -0.86 2.11 2.47
N ILE A 79 -1.79 1.17 2.37
CA ILE A 79 -3.22 1.46 2.19
C ILE A 79 -3.95 0.82 3.36
N GLN A 80 -4.64 1.64 4.17
CA GLN A 80 -5.45 1.15 5.31
C GLN A 80 -4.70 0.24 6.30
N GLY A 81 -3.39 0.46 6.50
CA GLY A 81 -2.55 -0.37 7.38
C GLY A 81 -1.96 -1.62 6.71
N GLN A 82 -2.36 -1.94 5.49
CA GLN A 82 -1.83 -3.01 4.67
C GLN A 82 -0.70 -2.49 3.76
N GLN A 83 0.45 -3.19 3.75
CA GLN A 83 1.58 -2.85 2.89
C GLN A 83 1.45 -3.49 1.52
N PHE A 84 1.66 -2.70 0.49
CA PHE A 84 1.64 -3.11 -0.90
C PHE A 84 2.94 -2.76 -1.61
N VAL A 85 3.35 -3.63 -2.52
CA VAL A 85 4.41 -3.39 -3.50
C VAL A 85 3.81 -3.62 -4.88
N PHE A 86 3.86 -2.58 -5.71
CA PHE A 86 3.36 -2.62 -7.08
C PHE A 86 4.51 -2.73 -8.07
N PHE A 87 4.46 -3.68 -9.00
CA PHE A 87 5.35 -3.69 -10.15
C PHE A 87 4.70 -2.98 -11.33
N ASP A 88 5.31 -1.88 -11.77
CA ASP A 88 4.99 -1.33 -13.09
C ASP A 88 5.74 -2.13 -14.13
N THR A 89 4.98 -2.78 -15.01
CA THR A 89 5.56 -3.54 -16.12
C THR A 89 5.60 -2.66 -17.37
N PRO A 90 6.65 -2.77 -18.21
CA PRO A 90 6.66 -2.11 -19.51
C PRO A 90 5.38 -2.47 -20.29
N GLY A 91 4.78 -1.48 -20.97
CA GLY A 91 3.59 -1.74 -21.76
C GLY A 91 3.89 -2.63 -22.96
N PHE A 92 3.11 -3.69 -23.13
CA PHE A 92 3.09 -4.51 -24.34
C PHE A 92 2.61 -3.65 -25.52
N ASP A 93 3.13 -3.86 -26.74
CA ASP A 93 2.93 -2.97 -27.90
C ASP A 93 3.66 -1.60 -27.81
N ASP A 94 4.95 -1.60 -27.47
CA ASP A 94 5.81 -0.40 -27.55
C ASP A 94 6.31 -0.21 -29.00
N THR A 95 6.18 1.00 -29.55
CA THR A 95 6.70 1.32 -30.89
C THR A 95 8.23 1.15 -31.01
N TYR A 96 8.93 1.15 -29.87
CA TYR A 96 10.39 1.04 -29.80
C TYR A 96 10.90 -0.30 -29.25
N ARG A 97 10.04 -1.15 -28.67
CA ARG A 97 10.43 -2.46 -28.10
C ARG A 97 9.47 -3.57 -28.55
N GLY A 98 10.03 -4.71 -28.96
CA GLY A 98 9.24 -5.84 -29.43
C GLY A 98 8.57 -6.61 -28.28
N ASP A 99 7.45 -7.26 -28.57
CA ASP A 99 6.66 -8.02 -27.58
C ASP A 99 7.47 -9.14 -26.90
N ALA A 100 8.45 -9.72 -27.61
CA ALA A 100 9.36 -10.72 -27.08
C ALA A 100 10.26 -10.17 -25.94
N ASP A 101 10.72 -8.93 -26.07
CA ASP A 101 11.54 -8.29 -25.03
C ASP A 101 10.72 -8.00 -23.77
N ILE A 102 9.47 -7.59 -23.98
CA ILE A 102 8.55 -7.23 -22.89
C ILE A 102 8.13 -8.50 -22.14
N LEU A 103 7.81 -9.58 -22.87
CA LEU A 103 7.55 -10.88 -22.26
C LEU A 103 8.75 -11.34 -21.42
N ALA A 104 9.97 -11.25 -21.96
CA ALA A 104 11.17 -11.64 -21.24
C ALA A 104 11.41 -10.80 -19.96
N ASP A 105 11.23 -9.48 -20.02
CA ASP A 105 11.40 -8.60 -18.86
C ASP A 105 10.36 -8.90 -17.76
N VAL A 106 9.09 -9.10 -18.16
CA VAL A 106 8.01 -9.44 -17.22
C VAL A 106 8.24 -10.82 -16.61
N ALA A 107 8.57 -11.82 -17.44
CA ALA A 107 8.88 -13.17 -16.99
C ALA A 107 10.06 -13.18 -16.00
N GLN A 108 11.12 -12.43 -16.29
CA GLN A 108 12.29 -12.30 -15.42
C GLN A 108 11.95 -11.63 -14.09
N ALA A 109 11.19 -10.53 -14.10
CA ALA A 109 10.78 -9.83 -12.89
C ALA A 109 9.92 -10.73 -11.98
N LEU A 110 8.93 -11.42 -12.57
CA LEU A 110 8.03 -12.30 -11.85
C LEU A 110 8.74 -13.56 -11.33
N SER A 111 9.63 -14.14 -12.11
CA SER A 111 10.41 -15.31 -11.69
C SER A 111 11.39 -14.96 -10.56
N SER A 112 12.02 -13.78 -10.63
CA SER A 112 12.89 -13.29 -9.56
C SER A 112 12.13 -13.14 -8.24
N SER A 113 10.88 -12.66 -8.28
CA SER A 113 10.00 -12.62 -7.11
C SER A 113 9.74 -14.01 -6.54
N TYR A 114 9.39 -14.96 -7.40
CA TYR A 114 9.05 -16.32 -7.00
C TYR A 114 10.24 -17.07 -6.37
N MET A 115 11.44 -16.94 -6.96
CA MET A 115 12.68 -17.54 -6.44
C MET A 115 13.02 -17.05 -5.02
N ASN A 116 12.63 -15.82 -4.68
CA ASN A 116 12.79 -15.26 -3.34
C ASN A 116 11.61 -15.59 -2.40
N ASN A 117 10.78 -16.56 -2.77
CA ASN A 117 9.59 -17.02 -2.05
C ASN A 117 8.55 -15.90 -1.82
N VAL A 118 8.53 -14.90 -2.69
CA VAL A 118 7.54 -13.82 -2.68
C VAL A 118 6.55 -14.06 -3.80
N LYS A 119 5.35 -14.50 -3.41
CA LYS A 119 4.25 -14.79 -4.33
C LYS A 119 3.45 -13.52 -4.64
N LEU A 120 2.86 -13.47 -5.84
CA LEU A 120 1.96 -12.39 -6.20
C LEU A 120 0.64 -12.54 -5.46
N SER A 121 0.13 -11.45 -4.91
CA SER A 121 -1.20 -11.37 -4.33
C SER A 121 -2.26 -11.09 -5.40
N GLY A 122 -1.90 -10.38 -6.47
CA GLY A 122 -2.81 -10.16 -7.58
C GLY A 122 -2.18 -9.46 -8.78
N ILE A 123 -2.98 -9.36 -9.85
CA ILE A 123 -2.60 -8.67 -11.08
C ILE A 123 -3.72 -7.72 -11.49
N ILE A 124 -3.35 -6.52 -11.91
CA ILE A 124 -4.26 -5.53 -12.48
C ILE A 124 -3.89 -5.36 -13.95
N TYR A 125 -4.79 -5.75 -14.85
CA TYR A 125 -4.64 -5.54 -16.29
C TYR A 125 -5.46 -4.34 -16.75
N LEU A 126 -4.79 -3.30 -17.25
CA LEU A 126 -5.43 -2.06 -17.71
C LEU A 126 -5.67 -2.06 -19.22
N HIS A 127 -6.90 -1.70 -19.62
CA HIS A 127 -7.31 -1.54 -21.01
C HIS A 127 -7.99 -0.18 -21.24
N ARG A 128 -7.78 0.44 -22.40
CA ARG A 128 -8.35 1.74 -22.74
C ARG A 128 -9.74 1.56 -23.34
N ILE A 129 -10.77 2.10 -22.71
CA ILE A 129 -12.14 1.98 -23.26
C ILE A 129 -12.39 2.91 -24.45
N LYS A 130 -11.55 3.94 -24.60
CA LYS A 130 -11.63 4.89 -25.73
C LYS A 130 -11.25 4.27 -27.07
N ASP A 131 -10.48 3.18 -27.07
CA ASP A 131 -10.06 2.51 -28.29
C ASP A 131 -11.30 1.91 -28.98
N GLU A 132 -11.55 2.32 -30.23
CA GLU A 132 -12.76 1.90 -30.95
C GLU A 132 -12.65 0.49 -31.54
N ARG A 133 -11.44 -0.09 -31.51
CA ARG A 133 -11.13 -1.35 -32.18
C ARG A 133 -10.18 -2.19 -31.34
N MET A 134 -10.52 -3.47 -31.20
CA MET A 134 -9.59 -4.49 -30.76
C MET A 134 -8.64 -4.82 -31.92
N THR A 135 -7.45 -4.22 -31.92
CA THR A 135 -6.43 -4.46 -32.93
C THR A 135 -5.76 -5.82 -32.73
N ASN A 136 -5.13 -6.36 -33.78
CA ASN A 136 -4.37 -7.62 -33.69
C ASN A 136 -3.26 -7.55 -32.64
N ALA A 137 -2.63 -6.38 -32.43
CA ALA A 137 -1.62 -6.19 -31.40
C ALA A 137 -2.20 -6.32 -29.98
N ILE A 138 -3.37 -5.73 -29.73
CA ILE A 138 -4.07 -5.87 -28.43
C ILE A 138 -4.47 -7.33 -28.18
N MET A 139 -4.98 -8.03 -29.21
CA MET A 139 -5.36 -9.44 -29.08
C MET A 139 -4.16 -10.35 -28.81
N ARG A 140 -3.03 -10.12 -29.48
CA ARG A 140 -1.77 -10.81 -29.20
C ARG A 140 -1.32 -10.59 -27.76
N ASN A 141 -1.35 -9.34 -27.30
CA ASN A 141 -0.99 -9.02 -25.92
C ASN A 141 -1.89 -9.74 -24.92
N LEU A 142 -3.20 -9.75 -25.15
CA LEU A 142 -4.15 -10.41 -24.28
C LEU A 142 -3.95 -11.93 -24.23
N THR A 143 -3.65 -12.54 -25.38
CA THR A 143 -3.34 -13.97 -25.48
C THR A 143 -2.07 -14.31 -24.71
N MET A 144 -1.01 -13.51 -24.87
CA MET A 144 0.21 -13.65 -24.06
C MET A 144 -0.06 -13.50 -22.57
N PHE A 145 -0.80 -12.47 -22.16
CA PHE A 145 -1.16 -12.23 -20.76
C PHE A 145 -1.90 -13.44 -20.17
N ARG A 146 -2.87 -13.98 -20.91
CA ARG A 146 -3.64 -15.15 -20.49
C ARG A 146 -2.73 -16.36 -20.24
N ASN A 147 -1.82 -16.64 -21.16
CA ASN A 147 -0.90 -17.77 -21.08
C ASN A 147 0.18 -17.57 -20.00
N LEU A 148 0.59 -16.33 -19.75
CA LEU A 148 1.54 -15.97 -18.70
C LEU A 148 0.95 -16.23 -17.31
N CYS A 149 -0.30 -15.84 -17.10
CA CYS A 149 -1.02 -16.02 -15.85
C CYS A 149 -1.37 -17.49 -15.59
N GLY A 150 -1.96 -18.15 -16.59
CA GLY A 150 -2.56 -19.47 -16.44
C GLY A 150 -3.92 -19.46 -15.74
N ASP A 151 -4.71 -20.50 -15.98
CA ASP A 151 -6.11 -20.61 -15.52
C ASP A 151 -6.29 -20.45 -14.00
N GLY A 152 -5.34 -20.97 -13.22
CA GLY A 152 -5.39 -20.93 -11.76
C GLY A 152 -5.19 -19.53 -11.17
N ALA A 153 -4.69 -18.57 -11.95
CA ALA A 153 -4.41 -17.22 -11.49
C ALA A 153 -5.55 -16.22 -11.73
N PHE A 154 -6.58 -16.59 -12.51
CA PHE A 154 -7.60 -15.63 -12.93
C PHE A 154 -8.46 -15.07 -11.80
N GLU A 155 -8.65 -15.79 -10.69
CA GLU A 155 -9.34 -15.28 -9.49
C GLU A 155 -8.62 -14.08 -8.85
N ASN A 156 -7.30 -14.01 -9.02
CA ASN A 156 -6.43 -12.94 -8.54
C ASN A 156 -6.18 -11.84 -9.60
N VAL A 157 -6.87 -11.90 -10.75
CA VAL A 157 -6.76 -10.91 -11.82
C VAL A 157 -7.95 -9.95 -11.78
N ILE A 158 -7.64 -8.66 -11.76
CA ILE A 158 -8.60 -7.58 -12.02
C ILE A 158 -8.35 -7.03 -13.42
N LEU A 159 -9.40 -7.10 -14.24
CA LEU A 159 -9.46 -6.49 -15.57
C LEU A 159 -10.08 -5.10 -15.42
N ALA A 160 -9.28 -4.05 -15.57
CA ALA A 160 -9.75 -2.68 -15.36
C ALA A 160 -9.76 -1.85 -16.65
N THR A 161 -10.89 -1.22 -16.93
CA THR A 161 -11.07 -0.28 -18.04
C THR A 161 -10.71 1.15 -17.60
N THR A 162 -10.02 1.89 -18.47
CA THR A 162 -9.45 3.23 -18.20
C THR A 162 -9.92 4.25 -19.24
N PHE A 163 -9.71 5.55 -19.01
CA PHE A 163 -10.09 6.67 -19.89
C PHE A 163 -11.61 6.91 -20.01
N TRP A 164 -12.38 6.62 -18.96
CA TRP A 164 -13.80 6.92 -18.89
C TRP A 164 -14.08 8.43 -18.93
N ASP A 165 -13.19 9.22 -18.35
CA ASP A 165 -13.22 10.68 -18.29
C ASP A 165 -12.96 11.37 -19.65
N GLU A 166 -12.37 10.67 -20.61
CA GLU A 166 -12.13 11.18 -21.97
C GLU A 166 -13.27 10.85 -22.95
N LEU A 167 -14.25 10.04 -22.55
CA LEU A 167 -15.37 9.69 -23.41
C LEU A 167 -16.38 10.85 -23.49
N GLN A 168 -16.72 11.26 -24.71
CA GLN A 168 -17.84 12.18 -24.94
C GLN A 168 -19.21 11.52 -24.70
N ASP A 169 -19.27 10.20 -24.85
CA ASP A 169 -20.50 9.40 -24.75
C ASP A 169 -20.22 8.12 -23.96
N GLU A 170 -20.59 8.14 -22.68
CA GLU A 170 -20.38 7.02 -21.76
C GLU A 170 -21.15 5.76 -22.19
N SER A 171 -22.27 5.91 -22.90
CA SER A 171 -23.08 4.77 -23.36
C SER A 171 -22.32 3.92 -24.39
N LYS A 172 -21.49 4.55 -25.24
CA LYS A 172 -20.58 3.84 -26.15
C LYS A 172 -19.48 3.11 -25.39
N GLY A 173 -18.94 3.72 -24.33
CA GLY A 173 -17.98 3.07 -23.44
C GLY A 173 -18.57 1.82 -22.78
N ALA A 174 -19.80 1.94 -22.25
CA ALA A 174 -20.50 0.81 -21.64
C ALA A 174 -20.81 -0.31 -22.65
N ALA A 175 -21.19 0.03 -23.89
CA ALA A 175 -21.40 -0.96 -24.94
C ALA A 175 -20.09 -1.70 -25.29
N ARG A 176 -18.97 -1.00 -25.42
CA ARG A 176 -17.65 -1.60 -25.65
C ARG A 176 -17.21 -2.48 -24.49
N GLU A 177 -17.43 -2.04 -23.25
CA GLU A 177 -17.12 -2.85 -22.07
C GLU A 177 -17.96 -4.14 -22.07
N HIS A 178 -19.24 -4.05 -22.40
CA HIS A 178 -20.08 -5.24 -22.54
C HIS A 178 -19.56 -6.19 -23.63
N GLU A 179 -19.12 -5.67 -24.77
CA GLU A 179 -18.51 -6.46 -25.84
C GLU A 179 -17.20 -7.13 -25.38
N LEU A 180 -16.33 -6.39 -24.67
CA LEU A 180 -15.10 -6.90 -24.04
C LEU A 180 -15.37 -8.10 -23.13
N ILE A 181 -16.38 -7.99 -22.26
CA ILE A 181 -16.72 -9.01 -21.26
C ILE A 181 -17.45 -10.20 -21.90
N SER A 182 -18.30 -9.96 -22.89
CA SER A 182 -19.12 -11.04 -23.50
C SER A 182 -18.35 -11.88 -24.52
N THR A 183 -17.29 -11.34 -25.11
CA THR A 183 -16.50 -12.03 -26.14
C THR A 183 -15.47 -12.97 -25.49
N PRO A 184 -15.56 -14.30 -25.72
CA PRO A 184 -14.67 -15.28 -25.08
C PRO A 184 -13.18 -15.07 -25.41
N GLU A 185 -12.88 -14.68 -26.65
CA GLU A 185 -11.53 -14.40 -27.13
C GLU A 185 -10.90 -13.17 -26.46
N TRP A 186 -11.72 -12.32 -25.84
CA TRP A 186 -11.31 -11.13 -25.12
C TRP A 186 -11.30 -11.37 -23.62
N TRP A 187 -12.20 -10.74 -22.85
CA TRP A 187 -12.24 -10.89 -21.40
C TRP A 187 -13.21 -11.99 -20.95
N GLY A 188 -14.10 -12.46 -21.82
CA GLY A 188 -15.13 -13.42 -21.45
C GLY A 188 -14.58 -14.71 -20.87
N TYR A 189 -13.50 -15.25 -21.44
CA TYR A 189 -12.87 -16.45 -20.89
C TYR A 189 -12.32 -16.24 -19.47
N MET A 190 -11.56 -15.16 -19.25
CA MET A 190 -10.95 -14.85 -17.95
C MET A 190 -12.02 -14.50 -16.90
N SER A 191 -13.04 -13.73 -17.30
CA SER A 191 -14.20 -13.38 -16.48
C SER A 191 -14.94 -14.64 -16.00
N ASN A 192 -15.21 -15.59 -16.91
CA ASN A 192 -15.87 -16.86 -16.58
C ASN A 192 -15.02 -17.74 -15.64
N LYS A 193 -13.72 -17.52 -15.58
CA LYS A 193 -12.76 -18.22 -14.71
C LYS A 193 -12.49 -17.49 -13.39
N GLY A 194 -13.16 -16.36 -13.13
CA GLY A 194 -13.13 -15.67 -11.84
C GLY A 194 -12.48 -14.29 -11.86
N SER A 195 -11.95 -13.82 -13.00
CA SER A 195 -11.40 -12.46 -13.09
C SER A 195 -12.48 -11.41 -12.87
N ARG A 196 -12.17 -10.43 -12.02
CA ARG A 196 -13.10 -9.35 -11.69
C ARG A 196 -12.92 -8.21 -12.68
N ILE A 197 -14.02 -7.55 -13.04
CA ILE A 197 -13.99 -6.41 -13.97
C ILE A 197 -14.30 -5.11 -13.23
N ARG A 198 -13.48 -4.08 -13.42
CA ARG A 198 -13.66 -2.76 -12.79
C ARG A 198 -13.44 -1.60 -13.75
N ARG A 199 -14.02 -0.45 -13.41
CA ARG A 199 -13.80 0.82 -14.12
C ARG A 199 -12.88 1.69 -13.29
N PHE A 200 -11.74 2.08 -13.84
CA PHE A 200 -10.86 3.07 -13.24
C PHE A 200 -11.29 4.47 -13.68
N GLN A 201 -11.77 5.28 -12.73
CA GLN A 201 -12.36 6.60 -12.97
C GLN A 201 -11.33 7.73 -12.98
N ASN A 202 -10.04 7.39 -13.13
CA ASN A 202 -8.94 8.36 -13.09
C ASN A 202 -8.88 9.16 -11.77
N THR A 203 -9.24 8.53 -10.65
CA THR A 203 -9.22 9.12 -9.31
C THR A 203 -8.46 8.23 -8.32
N ARG A 204 -7.93 8.81 -7.24
CA ARG A 204 -7.27 8.03 -6.18
C ARG A 204 -8.24 7.06 -5.52
N GLU A 205 -9.48 7.48 -5.31
CA GLU A 205 -10.53 6.67 -4.70
C GLU A 205 -10.80 5.40 -5.51
N SER A 206 -10.99 5.52 -6.82
CA SER A 206 -11.21 4.36 -7.69
C SER A 206 -9.99 3.43 -7.79
N ALA A 207 -8.77 3.96 -7.71
CA ALA A 207 -7.56 3.14 -7.64
C ALA A 207 -7.50 2.31 -6.35
N LEU A 208 -7.83 2.93 -5.20
CA LEU A 208 -7.85 2.25 -3.90
C LEU A 208 -8.93 1.18 -3.85
N GLU A 209 -10.13 1.45 -4.39
CA GLU A 209 -11.21 0.47 -4.50
C GLU A 209 -10.78 -0.77 -5.28
N ILE A 210 -10.12 -0.59 -6.43
CA ILE A 210 -9.60 -1.70 -7.25
C ILE A 210 -8.59 -2.54 -6.46
N VAL A 211 -7.67 -1.90 -5.74
CA VAL A 211 -6.60 -2.60 -5.02
C VAL A 211 -7.10 -3.33 -3.78
N ASN A 212 -8.04 -2.73 -3.05
CA ASN A 212 -8.60 -3.31 -1.82
C ASN A 212 -9.24 -4.68 -2.07
N GLU A 213 -9.74 -4.93 -3.28
CA GLU A 213 -10.32 -6.22 -3.65
C GLU A 213 -9.34 -7.39 -3.74
N LEU A 214 -8.04 -7.09 -3.82
CA LEU A 214 -6.96 -8.07 -3.86
C LEU A 214 -6.40 -8.39 -2.46
N VAL A 215 -6.83 -7.68 -1.41
CA VAL A 215 -6.25 -7.80 -0.05
C VAL A 215 -6.50 -9.17 0.57
N ASP A 216 -7.73 -9.64 0.50
CA ASP A 216 -8.15 -10.87 1.17
C ASP A 216 -7.94 -12.13 0.31
N LEU A 217 -7.32 -11.98 -0.86
CA LEU A 217 -7.08 -13.09 -1.76
C LEU A 217 -5.80 -13.85 -1.41
N PRO A 218 -5.80 -15.20 -1.45
CA PRO A 218 -4.60 -15.97 -1.24
C PRO A 218 -3.59 -15.68 -2.35
N ALA A 219 -2.30 -15.65 -2.00
CA ALA A 219 -1.25 -15.43 -2.98
C ALA A 219 -1.23 -16.55 -4.02
N VAL A 220 -1.02 -16.17 -5.28
CA VAL A 220 -1.07 -17.05 -6.43
C VAL A 220 0.30 -17.22 -7.08
N THR A 221 0.48 -18.37 -7.72
CA THR A 221 1.66 -18.66 -8.55
C THR A 221 1.21 -18.63 -10.00
N LEU A 222 1.91 -17.86 -10.82
CA LEU A 222 1.60 -17.76 -12.24
C LEU A 222 2.24 -18.92 -12.99
N GLN A 223 1.58 -19.33 -14.08
CA GLN A 223 2.07 -20.41 -14.93
C GLN A 223 3.51 -20.16 -15.40
N ILE A 224 3.85 -18.92 -15.81
CA ILE A 224 5.20 -18.59 -16.25
C ILE A 224 6.27 -18.75 -15.15
N GLN A 225 5.89 -18.57 -13.88
CA GLN A 225 6.79 -18.72 -12.75
C GLN A 225 7.09 -20.20 -12.51
N GLU A 226 6.07 -21.07 -12.59
CA GLU A 226 6.25 -22.52 -12.48
C GLU A 226 7.13 -23.05 -13.63
N GLU A 227 6.84 -22.63 -14.87
CA GLU A 227 7.57 -23.04 -16.07
C GLU A 227 9.07 -22.65 -16.00
N ILE A 228 9.38 -21.41 -15.60
CA ILE A 228 10.77 -20.94 -15.56
C ILE A 228 11.51 -21.46 -14.33
N VAL A 229 10.89 -21.40 -13.15
CA VAL A 229 11.59 -21.66 -11.87
C VAL A 229 11.57 -23.14 -11.49
N GLU A 230 10.44 -23.81 -11.62
CA GLU A 230 10.28 -25.20 -11.19
C GLU A 230 10.67 -26.18 -12.31
N GLN A 231 10.29 -25.87 -13.54
CA GLN A 231 10.57 -26.73 -14.70
C GLN A 231 11.88 -26.36 -15.42
N GLY A 232 12.46 -25.19 -15.11
CA GLY A 232 13.75 -24.74 -15.65
C GLY A 232 13.71 -24.36 -17.14
N LEU A 233 12.53 -23.99 -17.65
CA LEU A 233 12.33 -23.64 -19.05
C LEU A 233 12.88 -22.24 -19.37
N GLY A 234 13.38 -22.07 -20.60
CA GLY A 234 13.65 -20.75 -21.17
C GLY A 234 12.35 -20.02 -21.52
N VAL A 235 12.39 -18.68 -21.61
CA VAL A 235 11.19 -17.87 -21.94
C VAL A 235 10.56 -18.30 -23.25
N ASP A 236 11.35 -18.69 -24.26
CA ASP A 236 10.89 -19.19 -25.55
C ASP A 236 10.19 -20.55 -25.49
N GLN A 237 10.42 -21.31 -24.42
CA GLN A 237 9.84 -22.64 -24.17
C GLN A 237 8.62 -22.58 -23.24
N THR A 238 8.30 -21.40 -22.68
CA THR A 238 7.10 -21.20 -21.86
C THR A 238 5.84 -21.23 -22.72
N THR A 239 4.68 -21.51 -22.13
CA THR A 239 3.40 -21.49 -22.87
C THR A 239 3.13 -20.11 -23.47
N ALA A 240 3.52 -19.03 -22.78
CA ALA A 240 3.43 -17.67 -23.30
C ALA A 240 4.41 -17.41 -24.46
N GLY A 241 5.64 -17.91 -24.36
CA GLY A 241 6.66 -17.79 -25.38
C GLY A 241 6.34 -18.58 -26.65
N GLU A 242 5.87 -19.82 -26.52
CA GLU A 242 5.45 -20.65 -27.64
C GLU A 242 4.28 -20.01 -28.40
N ALA A 243 3.28 -19.51 -27.68
CA ALA A 243 2.15 -18.82 -28.28
C ALA A 243 2.58 -17.55 -29.04
N LEU A 244 3.48 -16.75 -28.45
CA LEU A 244 4.04 -15.58 -29.14
C LEU A 244 4.81 -16.00 -30.40
N ASN A 245 5.64 -17.03 -30.31
CA ASN A 245 6.42 -17.51 -31.44
C ASN A 245 5.52 -18.03 -32.58
N GLU A 246 4.44 -18.74 -32.26
CA GLU A 246 3.46 -19.19 -33.24
C GLU A 246 2.79 -18.01 -33.96
N GLU A 247 2.38 -16.97 -33.22
CA GLU A 247 1.80 -15.78 -33.82
C GLU A 247 2.80 -14.99 -34.68
N LEU A 248 4.04 -14.83 -34.22
CA LEU A 248 5.10 -14.19 -35.00
C LEU A 248 5.38 -14.95 -36.30
N ASN A 249 5.38 -16.30 -36.25
CA ASN A 249 5.55 -17.14 -37.44
C ASN A 249 4.39 -16.96 -38.43
N LYS A 250 3.14 -17.00 -37.96
CA LYS A 250 1.96 -16.77 -38.82
C LYS A 250 2.01 -15.40 -39.48
N LEU A 251 2.36 -14.36 -38.72
CA LEU A 251 2.47 -13.00 -39.24
C LEU A 251 3.59 -12.89 -40.29
N ARG A 252 4.72 -13.55 -40.05
CA ARG A 252 5.84 -13.63 -41.00
C ARG A 252 5.45 -14.30 -42.30
N GLU A 253 4.73 -15.43 -42.25
CA GLU A 253 4.26 -16.14 -43.44
C GLU A 253 3.27 -15.30 -44.28
N GLN A 254 2.34 -14.61 -43.61
CA GLN A 254 1.40 -13.70 -44.25
C GLN A 254 2.13 -12.54 -44.95
N HIS A 255 3.07 -11.89 -44.26
CA HIS A 255 3.83 -10.79 -44.83
C HIS A 255 4.79 -11.25 -45.94
N GLN A 256 5.36 -12.45 -45.84
CA GLN A 256 6.18 -13.05 -46.90
C GLN A 256 5.37 -13.28 -48.18
N THR A 257 4.14 -13.78 -48.05
CA THR A 257 3.23 -13.98 -49.19
C THR A 257 2.88 -12.65 -49.85
N GLN A 258 2.56 -11.63 -49.05
CA GLN A 258 2.28 -10.28 -49.58
C GLN A 258 3.49 -9.65 -50.26
N LEU A 259 4.69 -9.86 -49.72
CA LEU A 259 5.93 -9.36 -50.30
C LEU A 259 6.23 -10.02 -51.65
N ASN A 260 5.94 -11.30 -51.80
CA ASN A 260 6.02 -11.99 -53.08
C ASN A 260 5.02 -11.41 -54.10
N SER A 261 3.76 -11.16 -53.70
CA SER A 261 2.74 -10.51 -54.55
C SER A 261 3.19 -9.12 -55.02
N ILE A 262 3.71 -8.30 -54.10
CA ILE A 262 4.22 -6.96 -54.43
C ILE A 262 5.37 -7.03 -55.45
N ARG A 263 6.26 -8.03 -55.31
CA ARG A 263 7.37 -8.24 -56.26
C ARG A 263 6.87 -8.65 -57.65
N GLU A 264 5.87 -9.52 -57.73
CA GLU A 264 5.25 -9.92 -58.99
C GLU A 264 4.55 -8.74 -59.68
N GLU A 265 3.76 -7.97 -58.94
CA GLU A 265 3.09 -6.76 -59.43
C GLU A 265 4.10 -5.71 -59.91
N LYS A 266 5.21 -5.56 -59.19
CA LYS A 266 6.29 -4.63 -59.56
C LYS A 266 6.97 -5.06 -60.86
N GLU A 267 7.24 -6.35 -61.03
CA GLU A 267 7.81 -6.86 -62.27
C GLU A 267 6.88 -6.63 -63.46
N GLN A 268 5.56 -6.78 -63.26
CA GLN A 268 4.57 -6.48 -64.28
C GLN A 268 4.53 -4.98 -64.61
N ALA A 269 4.57 -4.09 -63.61
CA ALA A 269 4.64 -2.65 -63.82
C ALA A 269 5.87 -2.22 -64.64
N ILE A 270 7.03 -2.88 -64.42
CA ILE A 270 8.26 -2.67 -65.21
C ILE A 270 8.04 -3.09 -66.68
N LYS A 271 7.38 -4.23 -66.93
CA LYS A 271 7.06 -4.71 -68.29
C LYS A 271 6.12 -3.73 -69.00
N ASP A 272 5.15 -3.19 -68.27
CA ASP A 272 4.16 -2.25 -68.79
C ASP A 272 4.69 -0.80 -68.87
N ARG A 273 5.93 -0.56 -68.40
CA ARG A 273 6.60 0.76 -68.33
C ARG A 273 5.82 1.79 -67.51
N ASP A 274 5.08 1.34 -66.49
CA ASP A 274 4.39 2.22 -65.55
C ASP A 274 5.33 2.65 -64.42
N VAL A 275 6.02 3.76 -64.65
CA VAL A 275 7.00 4.35 -63.72
C VAL A 275 6.34 4.82 -62.41
N GLN A 276 5.05 5.19 -62.42
CA GLN A 276 4.38 5.64 -61.19
C GLN A 276 4.03 4.47 -60.29
N LEU A 277 3.50 3.39 -60.87
CA LEU A 277 3.18 2.16 -60.15
C LEU A 277 4.44 1.48 -59.63
N GLU A 278 5.51 1.42 -60.44
CA GLU A 278 6.83 0.89 -60.03
C GLU A 278 7.34 1.60 -58.76
N LYS A 279 7.36 2.94 -58.75
CA LYS A 279 7.82 3.72 -57.58
C LYS A 279 6.97 3.50 -56.33
N MET A 280 5.65 3.33 -56.49
CA MET A 280 4.75 3.04 -55.38
C MET A 280 5.03 1.65 -54.79
N LEU A 281 5.16 0.63 -55.66
CA LEU A 281 5.45 -0.74 -55.25
C LEU A 281 6.86 -0.89 -54.66
N ASP A 282 7.84 -0.12 -55.14
CA ASP A 282 9.18 0.01 -54.54
C ASP A 282 9.09 0.44 -53.07
N LYS A 283 8.30 1.48 -52.80
CA LYS A 283 8.12 2.00 -51.45
C LYS A 283 7.43 0.96 -50.55
N LEU A 284 6.37 0.32 -51.05
CA LEU A 284 5.66 -0.74 -50.32
C LEU A 284 6.55 -1.96 -50.06
N GLU A 285 7.37 -2.37 -51.03
CA GLU A 285 8.34 -3.44 -50.86
C GLU A 285 9.35 -3.09 -49.75
N GLN A 286 9.90 -1.88 -49.76
CA GLN A 286 10.82 -1.42 -48.72
C GLN A 286 10.18 -1.41 -47.32
N GLU A 287 8.96 -0.88 -47.19
CA GLU A 287 8.21 -0.86 -45.93
C GLU A 287 7.95 -2.29 -45.43
N LYS A 288 7.55 -3.22 -46.32
CA LYS A 288 7.35 -4.62 -45.96
C LYS A 288 8.64 -5.35 -45.61
N GLN A 289 9.74 -5.10 -46.32
CA GLN A 289 11.05 -5.66 -45.98
C GLN A 289 11.53 -5.17 -44.61
N GLN A 290 11.33 -3.89 -44.28
CA GLN A 290 11.65 -3.36 -42.95
C GLN A 290 10.81 -4.03 -41.86
N PHE A 291 9.52 -4.24 -42.12
CA PHE A 291 8.65 -4.96 -41.18
C PHE A 291 9.10 -6.41 -40.95
N MET A 292 9.45 -7.13 -42.02
CA MET A 292 9.97 -8.51 -41.92
C MET A 292 11.25 -8.60 -41.08
N ARG A 293 12.19 -7.66 -41.28
CA ARG A 293 13.43 -7.60 -40.46
C ARG A 293 13.13 -7.35 -38.98
N ARG A 294 12.10 -6.57 -38.66
CA ARG A 294 11.67 -6.35 -37.27
C ARG A 294 11.14 -7.65 -36.66
N LEU A 295 10.29 -8.40 -37.37
CA LEU A 295 9.80 -9.70 -36.91
C LEU A 295 10.92 -10.71 -36.68
N GLU A 296 11.90 -10.78 -37.59
CA GLU A 296 13.08 -11.65 -37.43
C GLU A 296 13.89 -11.27 -36.19
N SER A 297 14.06 -9.97 -35.94
CA SER A 297 14.71 -9.47 -34.73
C SER A 297 13.94 -9.84 -33.46
N GLU A 298 12.61 -9.77 -33.47
CA GLU A 298 11.77 -10.17 -32.33
C GLU A 298 11.87 -11.69 -32.05
N GLN A 299 11.87 -12.53 -33.08
CA GLN A 299 12.07 -13.97 -32.91
C GLN A 299 13.47 -14.30 -32.37
N ALA A 300 14.50 -13.65 -32.89
CA ALA A 300 15.86 -13.82 -32.40
C ALA A 300 15.99 -13.35 -30.93
N ALA A 301 15.30 -12.26 -30.57
CA ALA A 301 15.26 -11.77 -29.20
C ALA A 301 14.56 -12.76 -28.26
N LEU A 302 13.47 -13.40 -28.69
CA LEU A 302 12.76 -14.41 -27.90
C LEU A 302 13.65 -15.61 -27.58
N HIS A 303 14.40 -16.11 -28.56
CA HIS A 303 15.33 -17.25 -28.42
C HIS A 303 16.69 -16.89 -27.79
N ALA A 304 16.94 -15.62 -27.49
CA ALA A 304 18.21 -15.21 -26.92
C ALA A 304 18.35 -15.78 -25.50
N ASP A 305 19.50 -16.41 -25.20
CA ASP A 305 19.80 -16.83 -23.83
C ASP A 305 20.08 -15.60 -22.96
N ARG A 306 19.14 -15.30 -22.04
CA ARG A 306 19.21 -14.16 -21.13
C ARG A 306 19.56 -14.57 -19.69
N ARG A 307 20.12 -15.76 -19.46
CA ARG A 307 20.46 -16.24 -18.11
C ARG A 307 21.31 -15.27 -17.29
N GLU A 308 22.27 -14.58 -17.92
CA GLU A 308 23.09 -13.59 -17.20
C GLU A 308 22.27 -12.35 -16.79
N GLN A 309 21.41 -11.85 -17.68
CA GLN A 309 20.50 -10.75 -17.37
C GLN A 309 19.52 -11.14 -16.26
N GLN A 310 18.99 -12.36 -16.32
CA GLN A 310 18.10 -12.91 -15.30
C GLN A 310 18.77 -12.94 -13.93
N ARG A 311 20.02 -13.44 -13.84
CA ARG A 311 20.80 -13.42 -12.58
C ARG A 311 21.04 -12.00 -12.04
N ARG A 312 21.33 -11.04 -12.92
CA ARG A 312 21.54 -9.65 -12.52
C ARG A 312 20.25 -9.02 -11.99
N MET A 313 19.13 -9.26 -12.66
CA MET A 313 17.82 -8.77 -12.23
C MET A 313 17.38 -9.42 -10.92
N GLU A 314 17.62 -10.72 -10.76
CA GLU A 314 17.37 -11.45 -9.51
C GLU A 314 18.17 -10.85 -8.34
N GLN A 315 19.46 -10.58 -8.53
CA GLN A 315 20.29 -9.90 -7.53
C GLN A 315 19.76 -8.52 -7.19
N ALA A 316 19.45 -7.70 -8.20
CA ALA A 316 18.91 -6.35 -8.00
C ALA A 316 17.56 -6.39 -7.24
N PHE A 317 16.72 -7.36 -7.57
CA PHE A 317 15.43 -7.57 -6.91
C PHE A 317 15.61 -7.98 -5.45
N ASN A 318 16.55 -8.89 -5.17
CA ASN A 318 16.84 -9.34 -3.82
C ASN A 318 17.44 -8.20 -2.97
N ASP A 319 18.36 -7.42 -3.54
CA ASP A 319 18.92 -6.22 -2.90
C ASP A 319 17.82 -5.20 -2.57
N GLN A 320 16.87 -5.02 -3.49
CA GLN A 320 15.70 -4.18 -3.27
C GLN A 320 14.84 -4.71 -2.12
N LEU A 321 14.44 -5.98 -2.13
CA LEU A 321 13.67 -6.60 -1.03
C LEU A 321 14.36 -6.48 0.32
N VAL A 322 15.66 -6.77 0.40
CA VAL A 322 16.45 -6.65 1.62
C VAL A 322 16.47 -5.20 2.12
N ARG A 323 16.57 -4.23 1.21
CA ARG A 323 16.47 -2.81 1.57
C ARG A 323 15.09 -2.49 2.16
N LEU A 324 14.01 -2.96 1.53
CA LEU A 324 12.65 -2.71 1.99
C LEU A 324 12.39 -3.34 3.38
N GLU A 325 12.84 -4.57 3.61
CA GLU A 325 12.75 -5.21 4.92
C GLU A 325 13.51 -4.45 6.01
N ARG A 326 14.69 -3.93 5.69
CA ARG A 326 15.47 -3.10 6.62
C ARG A 326 14.75 -1.80 6.96
N GLU A 327 14.22 -1.11 5.95
CA GLU A 327 13.45 0.12 6.16
C GLU A 327 12.19 -0.15 7.00
N ARG A 328 11.50 -1.27 6.75
CA ARG A 328 10.36 -1.71 7.55
C ARG A 328 10.73 -1.97 9.01
N LYS A 329 11.75 -2.79 9.27
CA LYS A 329 12.22 -3.07 10.65
C LYS A 329 12.64 -1.80 11.38
N ALA A 330 13.26 -0.85 10.68
CA ALA A 330 13.60 0.45 11.25
C ALA A 330 12.36 1.30 11.60
N ARG A 331 11.32 1.28 10.75
CA ARG A 331 10.03 1.95 11.01
C ARG A 331 9.32 1.32 12.22
N GLU A 332 9.25 -0.01 12.28
CA GLU A 332 8.66 -0.76 13.40
C GLU A 332 9.39 -0.48 14.72
N ALA A 333 10.72 -0.53 14.72
CA ALA A 333 11.52 -0.20 15.91
C ALA A 333 11.27 1.23 16.40
N LYS A 334 11.05 2.19 15.49
CA LYS A 334 10.74 3.57 15.85
C LYS A 334 9.36 3.71 16.48
N ILE A 335 8.36 2.99 15.98
CA ILE A 335 7.01 2.96 16.57
C ILE A 335 7.08 2.34 17.97
N GLN A 336 7.78 1.22 18.12
CA GLN A 336 7.92 0.53 19.40
C GLN A 336 8.67 1.38 20.45
N ASP A 337 9.71 2.11 20.05
CA ASP A 337 10.41 3.07 20.92
C ASP A 337 9.47 4.21 21.35
N LEU A 338 8.65 4.75 20.44
CA LEU A 338 7.65 5.77 20.78
C LEU A 338 6.62 5.25 21.78
N GLU A 339 6.11 4.03 21.59
CA GLU A 339 5.14 3.42 22.51
C GLU A 339 5.73 3.18 23.90
N THR A 340 6.97 2.70 23.94
CA THR A 340 7.69 2.47 25.19
C THR A 340 7.87 3.78 25.94
N ARG A 341 8.31 4.85 25.26
CA ARG A 341 8.46 6.18 25.85
C ARG A 341 7.15 6.72 26.42
N LEU A 342 6.07 6.68 25.64
CA LEU A 342 4.75 7.15 26.08
C LEU A 342 4.22 6.36 27.28
N SER A 343 4.51 5.04 27.35
CA SER A 343 4.13 4.19 28.48
C SER A 343 4.96 4.51 29.74
N THR A 344 6.28 4.68 29.61
CA THR A 344 7.14 5.05 30.75
C THR A 344 6.79 6.42 31.33
N GLU A 345 6.55 7.43 30.48
CA GLU A 345 6.13 8.76 30.93
C GLU A 345 4.79 8.70 31.70
N ARG A 346 3.88 7.82 31.29
CA ARG A 346 2.60 7.60 31.97
C ARG A 346 2.79 6.97 33.35
N ALA A 347 3.67 5.97 33.46
CA ALA A 347 3.96 5.30 34.72
C ALA A 347 4.58 6.27 35.75
N ASP A 348 5.59 7.04 35.33
CA ASP A 348 6.27 8.04 36.17
C ASP A 348 5.30 9.13 36.67
N ALA A 349 4.42 9.61 35.79
CA ALA A 349 3.41 10.61 36.16
C ALA A 349 2.42 10.07 37.21
N ASN A 350 1.99 8.81 37.07
CA ASN A 350 1.08 8.17 38.00
C ASN A 350 1.74 7.89 39.36
N GLU A 351 2.98 7.40 39.37
CA GLU A 351 3.72 7.11 40.59
C GLU A 351 3.93 8.38 41.44
N ARG A 352 4.37 9.49 40.82
CA ARG A 352 4.57 10.75 41.53
C ARG A 352 3.28 11.36 42.07
N PHE A 353 2.17 11.25 41.33
CA PHE A 353 0.86 11.68 41.82
C PHE A 353 0.41 10.87 43.04
N GLN A 354 0.58 9.54 43.01
CA GLN A 354 0.26 8.70 44.16
C GLN A 354 1.14 9.00 45.37
N ALA A 355 2.44 9.27 45.16
CA ALA A 355 3.36 9.65 46.23
C ALA A 355 2.92 10.96 46.92
N ALA A 356 2.60 12.00 46.14
CA ALA A 356 2.12 13.28 46.67
C ALA A 356 0.79 13.14 47.45
N MET A 357 -0.13 12.33 46.94
CA MET A 357 -1.39 12.03 47.64
C MET A 357 -1.16 11.24 48.94
N ALA A 358 -0.24 10.28 48.94
CA ALA A 358 0.10 9.50 50.12
C ALA A 358 0.74 10.36 51.22
N GLU A 359 1.63 11.29 50.85
CA GLU A 359 2.23 12.24 51.77
C GLU A 359 1.19 13.18 52.39
N SER A 360 0.31 13.74 51.57
CA SER A 360 -0.79 14.59 52.04
C SER A 360 -1.76 13.82 52.97
N ASN A 361 -2.08 12.56 52.67
CA ASN A 361 -2.91 11.71 53.53
C ASN A 361 -2.26 11.37 54.87
N ARG A 362 -0.94 11.15 54.89
CA ARG A 362 -0.18 10.96 56.13
C ARG A 362 -0.26 12.21 57.01
N MET A 363 -0.15 13.39 56.40
CA MET A 363 -0.28 14.65 57.12
C MET A 363 -1.68 14.86 57.70
N VAL A 364 -2.73 14.58 56.93
CA VAL A 364 -4.12 14.61 57.45
C VAL A 364 -4.29 13.65 58.63
N SER A 365 -3.69 12.46 58.55
CA SER A 365 -3.74 11.47 59.63
C SER A 365 -3.00 11.93 60.90
N ALA A 366 -1.85 12.60 60.74
CA ALA A 366 -1.10 13.18 61.85
C ALA A 366 -1.88 14.31 62.54
N LEU A 367 -2.46 15.23 61.77
CA LEU A 367 -3.31 16.30 62.29
C LEU A 367 -4.53 15.76 63.05
N LYS A 368 -5.15 14.69 62.56
CA LYS A 368 -6.27 14.01 63.25
C LYS A 368 -5.83 13.43 64.61
N LEU A 369 -4.62 12.88 64.69
CA LEU A 369 -4.06 12.33 65.93
C LEU A 369 -3.73 13.42 66.95
N GLU A 370 -3.13 14.54 66.51
CA GLU A 370 -2.83 15.69 67.37
C GLU A 370 -4.10 16.36 67.88
N MET A 371 -5.12 16.50 67.03
CA MET A 371 -6.45 16.99 67.40
C MET A 371 -7.09 16.18 68.52
N GLU A 372 -6.90 14.85 68.52
CA GLU A 372 -7.45 13.97 69.55
C GLU A 372 -6.83 14.23 70.93
N GLN A 373 -5.58 14.72 70.96
CA GLN A 373 -4.82 15.09 72.17
C GLN A 373 -4.96 16.57 72.56
N ALA A 374 -5.51 17.41 71.68
CA ALA A 374 -5.65 18.86 71.88
C ALA A 374 -6.84 19.23 72.80
N ARG A 375 -6.78 20.45 73.37
CA ARG A 375 -7.87 21.02 74.19
C ARG A 375 -9.11 21.28 73.32
N GLU A 376 -10.30 21.24 73.93
CA GLU A 376 -11.57 21.45 73.20
C GLU A 376 -11.63 22.78 72.44
N GLU A 377 -10.96 23.82 72.93
CA GLU A 377 -10.88 25.14 72.29
C GLU A 377 -10.06 25.13 70.98
N ASP A 378 -9.03 24.28 70.89
CA ASP A 378 -8.13 24.19 69.72
C ASP A 378 -8.63 23.18 68.68
N ARG A 379 -9.47 22.22 69.08
CA ARG A 379 -10.03 21.17 68.18
C ARG A 379 -10.79 21.75 66.99
N ALA A 380 -11.50 22.86 67.18
CA ALA A 380 -12.24 23.51 66.10
C ALA A 380 -11.32 24.04 64.99
N GLU A 381 -10.11 24.48 65.34
CA GLU A 381 -9.11 24.98 64.39
C GLU A 381 -8.44 23.84 63.61
N TYR A 382 -8.20 22.70 64.26
CA TYR A 382 -7.74 21.47 63.60
C TYR A 382 -8.80 20.91 62.63
N ASP A 383 -10.08 20.84 63.04
CA ASP A 383 -11.18 20.36 62.17
C ASP A 383 -11.35 21.23 60.92
N GLU A 384 -11.33 22.55 61.08
CA GLU A 384 -11.38 23.53 59.98
C GLU A 384 -10.19 23.34 59.01
N THR A 385 -9.00 23.07 59.56
CA THR A 385 -7.78 22.87 58.78
C THR A 385 -7.77 21.55 58.02
N ILE A 386 -8.16 20.45 58.67
CA ILE A 386 -8.32 19.14 58.06
C ILE A 386 -9.34 19.21 56.93
N ARG A 387 -10.47 19.89 57.14
CA ARG A 387 -11.50 20.06 56.10
C ARG A 387 -10.97 20.80 54.88
N LYS A 388 -10.20 21.87 55.08
CA LYS A 388 -9.56 22.63 53.99
C LYS A 388 -8.56 21.78 53.20
N ILE A 389 -7.80 20.91 53.87
CA ILE A 389 -6.86 19.99 53.21
C ILE A 389 -7.63 18.93 52.41
N GLU A 390 -8.66 18.29 52.99
CA GLU A 390 -9.46 17.26 52.31
C GLU A 390 -10.28 17.82 51.12
N GLU A 391 -10.80 19.05 51.22
CA GLU A 391 -11.45 19.74 50.09
C GLU A 391 -10.45 19.99 48.95
N ARG A 392 -9.22 20.40 49.28
CA ARG A 392 -8.17 20.65 48.29
C ARG A 392 -7.64 19.36 47.66
N GLN A 393 -7.56 18.28 48.44
CA GLN A 393 -7.25 16.94 47.92
C GLN A 393 -8.31 16.47 46.91
N ARG A 394 -9.60 16.62 47.23
CA ARG A 394 -10.68 16.27 46.28
C ARG A 394 -10.60 17.08 45.00
N GLY A 395 -10.45 18.41 45.11
CA GLY A 395 -10.30 19.27 43.94
C GLY A 395 -9.10 18.89 43.08
N ALA A 396 -7.98 18.55 43.71
CA ALA A 396 -6.77 18.12 43.00
C ALA A 396 -6.92 16.73 42.34
N VAL A 397 -7.66 15.79 42.95
CA VAL A 397 -7.97 14.50 42.32
C VAL A 397 -8.84 14.68 41.07
N ASP A 398 -9.83 15.57 41.14
CA ASP A 398 -10.70 15.87 40.00
C ASP A 398 -9.93 16.59 38.87
N GLU A 399 -9.08 17.56 39.21
CA GLU A 399 -8.20 18.25 38.24
C GLU A 399 -7.18 17.30 37.60
N ALA A 400 -6.52 16.47 38.42
CA ALA A 400 -5.59 15.45 37.93
C ALA A 400 -6.30 14.39 37.08
N GLY A 401 -7.55 14.05 37.39
CA GLY A 401 -8.38 13.17 36.56
C GLY A 401 -8.66 13.77 35.18
N ARG A 402 -9.04 15.05 35.12
CA ARG A 402 -9.27 15.77 33.85
C ARG A 402 -8.01 15.83 32.99
N TRP A 403 -6.88 16.24 33.56
CA TRP A 403 -5.62 16.32 32.83
C TRP A 403 -5.11 14.95 32.38
N ARG A 404 -5.28 13.89 33.20
CA ARG A 404 -4.96 12.51 32.78
C ARG A 404 -5.78 12.09 31.57
N GLY A 405 -7.09 12.29 31.59
CA GLY A 405 -7.95 11.96 30.45
C GLY A 405 -7.55 12.73 29.18
N GLU A 406 -7.16 14.00 29.32
CA GLU A 406 -6.71 14.81 28.19
C GLU A 406 -5.35 14.38 27.64
N VAL A 407 -4.38 14.07 28.50
CA VAL A 407 -3.08 13.53 28.09
C VAL A 407 -3.24 12.16 27.44
N GLU A 408 -4.11 11.29 27.95
CA GLU A 408 -4.40 9.99 27.33
C GLU A 408 -5.04 10.15 25.94
N ARG A 409 -5.96 11.10 25.78
CA ARG A 409 -6.56 11.44 24.48
C ARG A 409 -5.48 11.92 23.51
N LEU A 410 -4.61 12.83 23.95
CA LEU A 410 -3.53 13.38 23.13
C LEU A 410 -2.48 12.32 22.77
N ASN A 411 -2.10 11.45 23.70
CA ASN A 411 -1.19 10.33 23.43
C ASN A 411 -1.76 9.37 22.39
N ARG A 412 -3.06 9.08 22.45
CA ARG A 412 -3.74 8.26 21.43
C ARG A 412 -3.70 8.95 20.07
N GLN A 413 -4.00 10.25 20.02
CA GLN A 413 -3.91 11.03 18.78
C GLN A 413 -2.49 11.14 18.22
N ILE A 414 -1.47 11.26 19.08
CA ILE A 414 -0.06 11.26 18.67
C ILE A 414 0.33 9.90 18.11
N ARG A 415 -0.11 8.80 18.75
CA ARG A 415 0.11 7.43 18.25
C ARG A 415 -0.53 7.28 16.86
N ASP A 416 -1.82 7.54 16.73
CA ASP A 416 -2.56 7.39 15.47
C ASP A 416 -1.93 8.25 14.36
N ALA A 417 -1.58 9.50 14.68
CA ALA A 417 -0.91 10.40 13.75
C ALA A 417 0.51 9.96 13.39
N SER A 418 1.28 9.39 14.33
CA SER A 418 2.64 8.88 14.09
C SER A 418 2.62 7.62 13.25
N THR A 419 1.68 6.71 13.50
CA THR A 419 1.45 5.52 12.66
C THR A 419 1.05 5.94 11.24
N ALA A 420 0.13 6.91 11.12
CA ALA A 420 -0.25 7.46 9.82
C ALA A 420 0.89 8.24 9.13
N GLN A 421 1.77 8.92 9.89
CA GLN A 421 2.93 9.63 9.34
C GLN A 421 3.96 8.65 8.76
N VAL A 422 4.20 7.53 9.45
CA VAL A 422 5.12 6.47 8.98
C VAL A 422 4.60 5.84 7.68
N ALA A 423 3.29 5.80 7.50
CA ALA A 423 2.60 5.35 6.28
C ALA A 423 2.59 6.38 5.14
N ALA A 424 2.70 7.67 5.46
CA ALA A 424 2.49 8.77 4.52
C ALA A 424 3.79 9.20 3.83
N HIS A 425 3.65 9.73 2.61
CA HIS A 425 4.74 10.29 1.81
C HIS A 425 4.48 11.74 1.39
N GLY A 426 5.50 12.40 0.85
CA GLY A 426 5.40 13.73 0.23
C GLY A 426 4.77 14.82 1.10
N VAL A 427 3.70 15.44 0.59
CA VAL A 427 2.97 16.53 1.26
C VAL A 427 2.16 16.01 2.46
N GLU A 428 1.62 14.79 2.37
CA GLU A 428 0.81 14.17 3.42
C GLU A 428 1.66 13.86 4.65
N LYS A 429 2.88 13.35 4.45
CA LYS A 429 3.86 13.17 5.53
C LYS A 429 4.19 14.48 6.26
N ARG A 430 4.47 15.55 5.50
CA ARG A 430 4.77 16.87 6.07
C ARG A 430 3.59 17.45 6.85
N ARG A 431 2.36 17.20 6.38
CA ARG A 431 1.13 17.59 7.09
C ARG A 431 0.97 16.82 8.40
N MET A 432 1.21 15.51 8.40
CA MET A 432 1.16 14.69 9.60
C MET A 432 2.26 15.08 10.60
N GLU A 433 3.47 15.40 10.13
CA GLU A 433 4.57 15.93 10.97
C GLU A 433 4.25 17.26 11.65
N ALA A 434 3.53 18.15 10.95
CA ALA A 434 3.06 19.39 11.54
C ALA A 434 1.99 19.11 12.61
N ARG A 435 1.08 18.16 12.33
CA ARG A 435 0.02 17.78 13.26
C ARG A 435 0.56 17.11 14.53
N ILE A 436 1.54 16.23 14.40
CA ILE A 436 2.20 15.59 15.56
C ILE A 436 2.87 16.63 16.44
N ARG A 437 3.61 17.58 15.86
CA ARG A 437 4.23 18.68 16.62
C ARG A 437 3.22 19.52 17.38
N GLU A 438 2.08 19.84 16.77
CA GLU A 438 0.99 20.57 17.42
C GLU A 438 0.38 19.79 18.59
N LEU A 439 0.15 18.48 18.41
CA LEU A 439 -0.35 17.60 19.46
C LEU A 439 0.66 17.46 20.60
N GLU A 440 1.95 17.33 20.31
CA GLU A 440 3.03 17.28 21.31
C GLU A 440 3.11 18.57 22.12
N GLN A 441 2.97 19.73 21.48
CA GLN A 441 2.99 21.02 22.15
C GLN A 441 1.78 21.17 23.10
N THR A 442 0.61 20.77 22.63
CA THR A 442 -0.62 20.75 23.44
C THR A 442 -0.46 19.81 24.63
N ARG A 443 0.05 18.60 24.39
CA ARG A 443 0.32 17.59 25.44
C ARG A 443 1.30 18.10 26.48
N ASN A 444 2.39 18.74 26.06
CA ASN A 444 3.38 19.30 26.99
C ASN A 444 2.77 20.39 27.87
N THR A 445 1.83 21.17 27.33
CA THR A 445 1.11 22.21 28.10
C THR A 445 0.17 21.55 29.12
N SER A 446 -0.63 20.57 28.72
CA SER A 446 -1.49 19.78 29.61
C SER A 446 -0.69 19.06 30.71
N ASN A 447 0.50 18.53 30.37
CA ASN A 447 1.39 17.89 31.32
C ASN A 447 1.96 18.90 32.33
N THR A 448 2.33 20.11 31.88
CA THR A 448 2.78 21.19 32.78
C THR A 448 1.68 21.57 33.80
N ASN A 449 0.44 21.75 33.32
CA ASN A 449 -0.69 22.04 34.19
C ASN A 449 -0.98 20.91 35.20
N PHE A 450 -0.80 19.65 34.79
CA PHE A 450 -0.88 18.51 35.70
C PHE A 450 0.18 18.60 36.81
N TRP A 451 1.44 18.92 36.46
CA TRP A 451 2.52 19.08 37.44
C TRP A 451 2.28 20.23 38.41
N ASP A 452 1.68 21.33 37.96
CA ASP A 452 1.30 22.44 38.85
C ASP A 452 0.28 22.00 39.91
N VAL A 453 -0.66 21.11 39.56
CA VAL A 453 -1.61 20.53 40.53
C VAL A 453 -0.87 19.68 41.56
N VAL A 454 0.06 18.82 41.13
CA VAL A 454 0.87 17.97 42.05
C VAL A 454 1.73 18.80 42.98
N GLY A 455 2.40 19.84 42.45
CA GLY A 455 3.22 20.76 43.23
C GLY A 455 2.40 21.54 44.25
N ASN A 456 1.20 21.99 43.87
CA ASN A 456 0.30 22.73 44.76
C ASN A 456 -0.22 21.89 45.93
N ILE A 457 -0.44 20.58 45.76
CA ILE A 457 -0.81 19.69 46.87
C ILE A 457 0.33 19.61 47.90
N SER A 458 1.55 19.40 47.40
CA SER A 458 2.75 19.24 48.25
C SER A 458 3.11 20.52 49.01
N ASN A 459 3.03 21.67 48.34
CA ASN A 459 3.33 22.98 48.94
C ASN A 459 2.24 23.45 49.92
N PHE A 460 0.98 23.14 49.65
CA PHE A 460 -0.12 23.50 50.54
C PHE A 460 -0.11 22.70 51.83
N ALA A 461 0.17 21.40 51.73
CA ALA A 461 0.35 20.53 52.90
C ALA A 461 1.50 21.05 53.77
N THR A 462 2.69 21.24 53.20
CA THR A 462 3.86 21.72 53.96
C THR A 462 3.68 23.12 54.57
N GLY A 463 3.04 24.05 53.85
CA GLY A 463 2.79 25.41 54.34
C GLY A 463 1.84 25.49 55.54
N ILE A 464 0.87 24.59 55.64
CA ILE A 464 -0.05 24.52 56.78
C ILE A 464 0.64 23.94 58.03
N LEU A 465 1.52 22.94 57.86
CA LEU A 465 2.25 22.34 58.97
C LEU A 465 3.15 23.38 59.68
N LEU A 466 3.78 24.25 58.90
CA LEU A 466 4.62 25.35 59.36
C LEU A 466 3.85 26.46 60.10
N HIS A 467 2.53 26.52 59.94
CA HIS A 467 1.68 27.52 60.57
C HIS A 467 1.07 27.04 61.90
N LEU A 468 1.06 25.72 62.15
CA LEU A 468 0.50 25.08 63.34
C LEU A 468 1.55 24.63 64.37
N LEU A 469 2.81 24.45 63.94
CA LEU A 469 4.00 24.28 64.79
C LEU A 469 4.56 25.64 65.22
#